data_AF-A0A0E9S4V9-F1
#
_entry.id   AF-A0A0E9S4V9-F1
#
_cell.length_a   1.000
_cell.length_b   1.000
_cell.length_c   1.000
_cell.angle_alpha   90.00
_cell.angle_beta   90.00
_cell.angle_gamma   90.00
#
_symmetry.space_group_name_H-M   'P 1'
#
loop_
_entity.id
_entity.type
_entity.pdbx_description
1 polymer ?
#
loop_
_entity_poly.entity_id
_entity_poly.type
_entity_poly.pdbx_seq_one_letter_code
_entity_poly.pdbx_strand_id
1 'polypeptide(L)'
;MKRFEKLVLSHIRTIIPPDLDKHQFSYRANRSIADATDLTQLEEPYSYVRMLLVEFSLRFNTVIPHKLVSKLDNLGLGSSLCSWVMDFLTD
;
A
#
# COMPACT_ATOMS: atom_id res chain seq x y z
N MET A 1 -3.41 20.27 -9.46
CA MET A 1 -2.70 19.01 -9.18
C MET A 1 -3.61 17.91 -8.63
N LYS A 2 -4.29 18.08 -7.48
CA LYS A 2 -5.14 17.04 -6.84
C LYS A 2 -6.15 16.28 -7.72
N ARG A 3 -6.70 16.88 -8.78
CA ARG A 3 -7.61 16.18 -9.72
C ARG A 3 -6.84 15.23 -10.65
N PHE A 4 -5.65 15.64 -11.09
CA PHE A 4 -4.78 14.81 -11.93
C PHE A 4 -4.21 13.65 -11.13
N GLU A 5 -3.76 13.89 -9.88
CA GLU A 5 -3.35 12.81 -8.96
C GLU A 5 -4.46 11.76 -8.77
N LYS A 6 -5.73 12.19 -8.60
CA LYS A 6 -6.87 11.27 -8.51
C LYS A 6 -7.07 10.46 -9.80
N LEU A 7 -6.91 11.08 -10.96
CA LEU A 7 -7.02 10.40 -12.25
C LEU A 7 -5.89 9.37 -12.42
N VAL A 8 -4.64 9.76 -12.15
CA VAL A 8 -3.49 8.85 -12.19
C VAL A 8 -3.67 7.70 -11.19
N LEU A 9 -4.09 7.98 -9.96
CA LEU A 9 -4.38 6.96 -8.95
C LEU A 9 -5.46 5.98 -9.41
N SER A 10 -6.51 6.45 -10.09
CA SER A 10 -7.56 5.58 -10.61
C SER A 10 -7.02 4.60 -11.65
N HIS A 11 -6.11 5.06 -12.51
CA HIS A 11 -5.47 4.20 -13.51
C HIS A 11 -4.47 3.22 -12.88
N ILE A 12 -3.63 3.66 -11.94
CA ILE A 12 -2.73 2.78 -11.18
C ILE A 12 -3.51 1.63 -10.53
N ARG A 13 -4.69 1.91 -9.96
CA ARG A 13 -5.57 0.89 -9.35
C ARG A 13 -6.14 -0.14 -10.32
N THR A 14 -6.20 0.17 -11.62
CA THR A 14 -6.61 -0.82 -12.63
C THR A 14 -5.49 -1.79 -13.00
N ILE A 15 -4.23 -1.42 -12.71
CA ILE A 15 -3.04 -2.19 -13.04
C ILE A 15 -2.60 -3.02 -11.83
N ILE A 16 -2.55 -2.40 -10.64
CA ILE A 16 -2.11 -3.07 -9.43
C ILE A 16 -3.21 -4.00 -8.93
N PRO A 17 -2.92 -5.30 -8.72
CA PRO A 17 -3.92 -6.25 -8.28
C PRO A 17 -4.49 -5.86 -6.90
N PRO A 18 -5.83 -5.88 -6.74
CA PRO A 18 -6.49 -5.46 -5.49
C PRO A 18 -6.21 -6.42 -4.34
N ASP A 19 -5.59 -7.57 -4.58
CA ASP A 19 -5.21 -8.63 -3.65
C ASP A 19 -3.68 -8.78 -3.48
N LEU A 20 -2.88 -7.84 -4.01
CA LEU A 20 -1.41 -7.84 -3.93
C LEU A 20 -0.86 -8.22 -2.53
N ASP A 21 -1.47 -7.67 -1.48
CA ASP A 21 -1.26 -8.10 -0.10
C ASP A 21 -2.61 -8.41 0.55
N LYS A 22 -2.89 -9.67 0.88
CA LYS A 22 -4.15 -10.08 1.53
C LYS A 22 -4.35 -9.40 2.89
N HIS A 23 -3.27 -9.06 3.60
CA HIS A 23 -3.29 -8.50 4.95
C HIS A 23 -3.11 -6.98 4.98
N GLN A 24 -3.18 -6.31 3.82
CA GLN A 24 -3.26 -4.86 3.77
C GLN A 24 -4.70 -4.39 4.06
N PHE A 25 -4.90 -3.79 5.23
CA PHE A 25 -6.18 -3.23 5.66
C PHE A 25 -6.31 -1.72 5.41
N SER A 26 -5.20 -0.98 5.41
CA SER A 26 -5.18 0.46 5.19
C SER A 26 -5.14 0.85 3.71
N TYR A 27 -5.67 2.03 3.37
CA TYR A 27 -5.69 2.61 2.02
C TYR A 27 -6.37 1.74 0.94
N ARG A 28 -7.22 0.78 1.35
CA ARG A 28 -8.08 -0.02 0.48
C ARG A 28 -9.54 0.37 0.59
N ALA A 29 -10.27 0.17 -0.50
CA ALA A 29 -11.73 0.24 -0.46
C ALA A 29 -12.28 -0.94 0.35
N ASN A 30 -13.36 -0.72 1.09
CA ASN A 30 -14.10 -1.75 1.83
C ASN A 30 -13.26 -2.51 2.87
N ARG A 31 -12.23 -1.88 3.45
CA ARG A 31 -11.47 -2.39 4.58
C ARG A 31 -11.42 -1.35 5.69
N SER A 32 -11.50 -1.81 6.92
CA SER A 32 -11.57 -1.01 8.13
C SER A 32 -10.50 -1.44 9.13
N ILE A 33 -10.35 -0.65 10.21
CA ILE A 33 -9.48 -1.01 11.33
C ILE A 33 -10.00 -2.27 12.04
N ALA A 34 -11.32 -2.46 12.11
CA ALA A 34 -11.93 -3.62 12.74
C ALA A 34 -11.50 -4.94 12.06
N ASP A 35 -11.38 -4.93 10.73
CA ASP A 35 -10.89 -6.09 9.97
C ASP A 35 -9.44 -6.46 10.29
N ALA A 36 -8.63 -5.49 10.75
CA ALA A 36 -7.23 -5.71 11.12
C ALA A 36 -7.06 -6.26 12.54
N THR A 37 -8.07 -6.07 13.39
CA THR A 37 -8.06 -6.47 14.81
C THR A 37 -9.01 -7.64 15.09
N ASP A 38 -9.50 -8.32 14.04
CA ASP A 38 -10.33 -9.50 14.18
C ASP A 38 -9.47 -10.65 14.74
N LEU A 39 -9.53 -10.78 16.06
CA LEU A 39 -8.83 -11.76 16.88
C LEU A 39 -9.79 -12.85 17.36
N THR A 40 -10.89 -13.10 16.65
CA THR A 40 -11.90 -14.12 16.99
C THR A 40 -11.31 -15.50 17.29
N GLN A 41 -10.15 -15.84 16.72
CA GLN A 41 -9.42 -17.09 17.02
C GLN A 41 -8.83 -17.18 18.44
N LEU A 42 -8.78 -16.07 19.19
CA LEU A 42 -8.32 -16.02 20.59
C LEU A 42 -9.45 -16.25 21.61
N GLU A 43 -10.69 -16.46 21.17
CA GLU A 43 -11.81 -16.73 22.08
C GLU A 43 -11.78 -18.17 22.64
N GLU A 44 -10.91 -19.05 22.11
CA GLU A 44 -10.73 -20.40 22.64
C GLU A 44 -9.93 -20.43 23.95
N PRO A 45 -10.35 -21.23 24.94
CA PRO A 45 -9.61 -21.38 26.20
C PRO A 45 -8.20 -21.91 25.96
N TYR A 46 -7.23 -21.40 26.71
CA TYR A 46 -5.80 -21.68 26.60
C TYR A 46 -5.11 -21.12 25.33
N SER A 47 -5.75 -20.21 24.59
CA SER A 47 -5.10 -19.48 23.51
C SER A 47 -4.31 -18.27 24.05
N TYR A 48 -3.15 -17.98 23.45
CA TYR A 48 -2.40 -16.74 23.68
C TYR A 48 -1.76 -16.28 22.37
N VAL A 49 -1.60 -14.97 22.20
CA VAL A 49 -0.91 -14.39 21.05
C VAL A 49 0.20 -13.48 21.53
N ARG A 50 1.37 -13.57 20.88
CA ARG A 50 2.45 -12.59 20.99
C ARG A 50 2.40 -11.68 19.77
N MET A 51 2.30 -10.38 20.00
CA MET A 51 2.28 -9.39 18.92
C MET A 51 3.62 -8.67 18.84
N LEU A 52 4.10 -8.46 17.62
CA LEU A 52 5.21 -7.55 17.32
C LEU A 52 4.62 -6.31 16.65
N LEU A 53 4.79 -5.16 17.29
CA LEU A 53 4.47 -3.88 16.69
C LEU A 53 5.73 -3.29 16.04
N VAL A 54 5.67 -3.03 14.74
CA VAL A 54 6.73 -2.35 13.99
C VAL A 54 6.16 -1.06 13.42
N GLU A 55 6.81 0.05 13.71
CA GLU A 55 6.46 1.35 13.17
C GLU A 55 7.65 1.96 12.44
N PHE A 56 7.36 2.66 11.34
CA PHE A 56 8.34 3.42 10.59
C PHE A 56 8.12 4.91 10.85
N SER A 57 9.14 5.60 11.34
CA SER A 57 9.12 7.06 11.45
C SER A 57 9.11 7.69 10.05
N LEU A 58 8.26 8.69 9.82
CA LEU A 58 8.22 9.49 8.59
C LEU A 58 8.07 8.67 7.29
N ARG A 59 7.22 7.62 7.32
CA ARG A 59 6.97 6.66 6.21
C ARG A 59 7.07 7.23 4.79
N PHE A 60 6.45 8.38 4.54
CA PHE A 60 6.42 9.01 3.21
C PHE A 60 7.73 9.73 2.86
N ASN A 61 8.40 10.34 3.84
CA ASN A 61 9.65 11.08 3.63
C ASN A 61 10.86 10.16 3.44
N THR A 62 10.75 8.89 3.86
CA THR A 62 11.81 7.89 3.71
C THR A 62 11.63 7.00 2.48
N VAL A 63 10.61 7.24 1.65
CA VAL A 63 10.40 6.49 0.41
C VAL A 63 11.58 6.77 -0.52
N ILE A 64 12.16 5.71 -1.08
CA ILE A 64 13.24 5.80 -2.07
C ILE A 64 12.61 5.70 -3.47
N PRO A 65 12.52 6.80 -4.25
CA PRO A 65 11.72 6.84 -5.47
C PRO A 65 12.09 5.77 -6.50
N HIS A 66 13.38 5.57 -6.77
CA HIS A 66 13.84 4.57 -7.74
C HIS A 66 13.46 3.13 -7.36
N LYS A 67 13.45 2.80 -6.05
CA LYS A 67 13.03 1.47 -5.57
C LYS A 67 11.52 1.29 -5.72
N LEU A 68 10.75 2.34 -5.47
CA LEU A 68 9.30 2.31 -5.65
C LEU A 68 8.94 2.14 -7.13
N VAL A 69 9.54 2.94 -8.01
CA VAL A 69 9.31 2.90 -9.45
C VAL A 69 9.67 1.54 -10.03
N SER A 70 10.81 0.95 -9.65
CA SER A 70 11.18 -0.41 -10.08
C SER A 70 10.16 -1.47 -9.67
N LYS A 71 9.57 -1.37 -8.47
CA LYS A 71 8.50 -2.28 -8.04
C LYS A 71 7.22 -2.08 -8.85
N LEU A 72 6.87 -0.83 -9.18
CA LEU A 72 5.69 -0.51 -9.98
C LEU A 72 5.83 -0.98 -11.43
N ASP A 73 7.03 -0.86 -12.00
CA ASP A 73 7.35 -1.37 -13.33
C ASP A 73 7.20 -2.90 -13.40
N ASN A 74 7.71 -3.61 -12.38
CA ASN A 74 7.51 -5.06 -12.24
C ASN A 74 6.03 -5.47 -12.09
N LEU A 75 5.17 -4.55 -11.67
CA LEU A 75 3.71 -4.75 -11.58
C LEU A 75 2.98 -4.33 -12.87
N GLY A 76 3.70 -3.89 -13.92
CA GLY A 76 3.13 -3.56 -15.22
C GLY A 76 2.63 -2.13 -15.37
N LEU A 77 3.09 -1.18 -14.53
CA LEU A 77 2.63 0.20 -14.58
C LEU A 77 3.00 0.95 -15.89
N GLY A 78 4.01 0.44 -16.60
CA GLY A 78 4.49 0.99 -17.87
C GLY A 78 5.50 2.12 -17.69
N SER A 79 6.43 2.23 -18.63
CA SER A 79 7.61 3.09 -18.51
C SER A 79 7.27 4.58 -18.40
N SER A 80 6.34 5.10 -19.21
CA SER A 80 5.96 6.51 -19.19
C SER A 80 5.34 6.94 -17.85
N LEU A 81 4.52 6.08 -17.25
CA LEU A 81 3.89 6.38 -15.96
C LEU A 81 4.88 6.21 -14.81
N CYS A 82 5.80 5.24 -14.92
CA CYS A 82 6.94 5.09 -14.01
C CYS A 82 7.83 6.34 -14.00
N SER A 83 8.16 6.90 -15.17
CA SER A 83 8.89 8.17 -15.26
C SER A 83 8.12 9.32 -14.61
N TRP A 84 6.83 9.44 -14.87
CA TRP A 84 6.01 10.49 -14.25
C TRP A 84 5.96 10.36 -12.71
N VAL A 85 5.83 9.13 -12.18
CA VAL A 85 5.88 8.89 -10.74
C VAL A 85 7.25 9.22 -10.16
N MET A 86 8.33 8.95 -10.89
CA MET A 86 9.69 9.33 -10.49
C MET A 86 9.78 10.86 -10.36
N ASP A 87 9.41 11.59 -11.41
CA ASP A 87 9.47 13.06 -11.45
C ASP A 87 8.62 13.66 -10.31
N PHE A 88 7.39 13.17 -10.13
CA PHE A 88 6.47 13.62 -9.07
C PHE A 88 7.01 13.43 -7.64
N LEU A 89 7.87 12.43 -7.42
CA LEU A 89 8.46 12.15 -6.10
C LEU A 89 9.80 12.85 -5.86
N THR A 90 10.40 13.42 -6.91
CA THR A 90 11.69 14.12 -6.83
C THR A 90 11.60 15.63 -7.00
N ASP A 91 10.47 16.14 -7.51
CA ASP A 91 10.08 17.56 -7.46
C ASP A 91 9.61 17.99 -6.07
#